data_AF-A0A0B8T064-F1
#
_entry.id   AF-A0A0B8T064-F1
#
_cell.length_a   1.000
_cell.length_b   1.000
_cell.length_c   1.000
_cell.angle_alpha   90.00
_cell.angle_beta   90.00
_cell.angle_gamma   90.00
#
_symmetry.space_group_name_H-M   'P 1'
#
loop_
_entity.id
_entity.type
_entity.pdbx_description
1 polymer ?
#
loop_
_entity_poly.entity_id
_entity_poly.type
_entity_poly.pdbx_seq_one_letter_code
_entity_poly.pdbx_strand_id
1 'polypeptide(L)'
;MKKKKRKTVLVDRYERYEDIGEMFSTSCRNMELSVPSNLRMICAILDVNVETILYDYKWIVCCTFTGEATRKQRRAAQAFFIARGYGQKSYSKKQIKQMFGELENELKIFKTTDKMSDEELGLFWKNNHMYGEYWFKRWFNVNTRKDDIGVLQKY
;
A
#
# COMPACT_ATOMS: atom_id res chain seq x y z
N MET A 1 25.06 30.90 -27.19
CA MET A 1 23.98 30.03 -26.65
C MET A 1 23.49 30.59 -25.31
N LYS A 2 22.26 31.12 -25.23
CA LYS A 2 21.69 31.64 -23.96
C LYS A 2 21.17 30.47 -23.13
N LYS A 3 21.75 30.21 -21.96
CA LYS A 3 21.27 29.21 -20.98
C LYS A 3 19.88 29.65 -20.48
N LYS A 4 18.82 28.89 -20.81
CA LYS A 4 17.49 29.06 -20.20
C LYS A 4 17.63 28.80 -18.70
N LYS A 5 17.51 29.84 -17.87
CA LYS A 5 17.35 29.68 -16.42
C LYS A 5 16.10 28.82 -16.19
N ARG A 6 16.28 27.63 -15.60
CA ARG A 6 15.14 26.83 -15.12
C ARG A 6 14.44 27.70 -14.07
N LYS A 7 13.20 28.11 -14.35
CA LYS A 7 12.34 28.75 -13.35
C LYS A 7 12.01 27.67 -12.32
N THR A 8 12.63 27.74 -11.15
CA THR A 8 12.15 27.01 -9.99
C THR A 8 10.78 27.59 -9.65
N VAL A 9 9.72 26.83 -9.90
CA VAL A 9 8.38 27.20 -9.46
C VAL A 9 8.33 26.88 -7.98
N LEU A 10 8.36 27.90 -7.13
CA LEU A 10 7.93 27.79 -5.75
C LEU A 10 6.44 27.47 -5.82
N VAL A 11 6.08 26.24 -5.44
CA VAL A 11 4.69 25.87 -5.37
C VAL A 11 4.17 26.35 -4.02
N ASP A 12 3.50 27.50 -4.04
CA ASP A 12 2.70 27.94 -2.91
C ASP A 12 1.64 26.89 -2.58
N ARG A 13 1.35 26.77 -1.28
CA ARG A 13 0.53 25.73 -0.66
C ARG A 13 -0.62 25.27 -1.55
N TYR A 14 -0.62 23.95 -1.75
CA TYR A 14 -1.56 23.18 -2.53
C TYR A 14 -2.96 23.12 -1.88
N GLU A 15 -3.69 24.23 -1.77
CA GLU A 15 -5.09 24.25 -1.27
C GLU A 15 -5.97 23.23 -2.02
N ARG A 16 -5.73 23.03 -3.33
CA ARG A 16 -6.44 22.03 -4.16
C ARG A 16 -6.22 20.57 -3.72
N TYR A 17 -5.19 20.30 -2.92
CA TYR A 17 -4.88 18.98 -2.38
C TYR A 17 -5.01 18.94 -0.85
N GLU A 18 -5.51 20.01 -0.21
CA GLU A 18 -5.89 20.01 1.21
C GLU A 18 -7.22 19.27 1.43
N ASP A 19 -8.12 19.33 0.46
CA ASP A 19 -9.33 18.50 0.41
C ASP A 19 -9.00 17.06 -0.02
N ILE A 20 -8.28 16.36 0.84
CA ILE A 20 -8.23 14.90 0.81
C ILE A 20 -9.64 14.44 1.16
N GLY A 21 -10.42 14.06 0.16
CA GLY A 21 -11.75 13.52 0.40
C GLY A 21 -11.65 12.35 1.39
N GLU A 22 -12.41 12.42 2.48
CA GLU A 22 -12.49 11.38 3.54
C GLU A 22 -12.75 9.97 2.95
N MET A 23 -13.29 9.91 1.74
CA MET A 23 -13.44 8.72 0.88
C MET A 23 -12.15 7.94 0.56
N PHE A 24 -10.98 8.56 0.63
CA PHE A 24 -9.67 7.92 0.48
C PHE A 24 -8.96 7.69 1.82
N SER A 25 -9.60 8.08 2.94
CA SER A 25 -9.03 7.92 4.27
C SER A 25 -8.91 6.44 4.65
N THR A 26 -7.75 6.09 5.17
CA THR A 26 -7.34 4.75 5.58
C THR A 26 -7.85 4.44 6.98
N SER A 27 -9.18 4.39 7.16
CA SER A 27 -9.74 3.88 8.41
C SER A 27 -9.50 2.37 8.51
N CYS A 28 -8.85 1.92 9.58
CA CYS A 28 -8.77 0.50 9.90
C CYS A 28 -10.17 -0.02 10.22
N ARG A 29 -10.52 -1.18 9.68
CA ARG A 29 -11.79 -1.84 9.94
C ARG A 29 -11.57 -3.15 10.65
N ASN A 30 -12.37 -3.38 11.69
CA ASN A 30 -12.41 -4.66 12.37
C ASN A 30 -13.27 -5.62 11.56
N MET A 31 -12.79 -6.84 11.35
CA MET A 31 -13.50 -7.89 10.62
C MET A 31 -13.66 -9.11 11.52
N GLU A 32 -14.88 -9.63 11.63
CA GLU A 32 -15.12 -10.94 12.24
C GLU A 32 -14.87 -12.04 11.20
N LEU A 33 -14.00 -12.99 11.54
CA LEU A 33 -13.58 -14.07 10.63
C LEU A 33 -13.84 -15.42 11.27
N SER A 34 -14.53 -16.31 10.53
CA SER A 34 -14.64 -17.71 10.93
C SER A 34 -13.35 -18.45 10.57
N VAL A 35 -12.72 -19.06 11.57
CA VAL A 35 -11.43 -19.76 11.39
C VAL A 35 -11.63 -21.28 11.33
N PRO A 36 -11.19 -21.95 10.25
CA PRO A 36 -11.28 -23.40 10.11
C PRO A 36 -10.62 -24.14 11.28
N SER A 37 -11.26 -25.21 11.76
CA SER A 37 -10.75 -26.05 12.87
C SER A 37 -9.33 -26.54 12.62
N ASN A 38 -9.02 -27.02 11.42
CA ASN A 38 -7.70 -27.53 11.06
C ASN A 38 -6.60 -26.45 11.20
N LEU A 39 -6.91 -25.20 10.82
CA LEU A 39 -5.95 -24.10 10.99
C LEU A 39 -5.73 -23.80 12.48
N ARG A 40 -6.81 -23.76 13.28
CA ARG A 40 -6.70 -23.58 14.74
C ARG A 40 -5.86 -24.67 15.40
N MET A 41 -6.01 -25.92 14.97
CA MET A 41 -5.20 -27.03 15.47
C MET A 41 -3.72 -26.88 15.11
N ILE A 42 -3.40 -26.52 13.87
CA ILE A 42 -2.01 -26.27 13.45
C ILE A 42 -1.40 -25.12 14.27
N CYS A 43 -2.15 -24.02 14.42
CA CYS A 43 -1.75 -22.87 15.23
C CYS A 43 -1.44 -23.26 16.69
N ALA A 44 -2.30 -24.09 17.30
CA ALA A 44 -2.08 -24.59 18.66
C ALA A 44 -0.82 -25.47 18.77
N ILE A 45 -0.54 -26.32 17.78
CA ILE A 45 0.67 -27.16 17.75
C ILE A 45 1.93 -26.33 17.60
N LEU A 46 1.88 -25.27 16.79
CA LEU A 46 3.04 -24.42 16.48
C LEU A 46 3.23 -23.25 17.46
N ASP A 47 2.36 -23.12 18.46
CA ASP A 47 2.35 -22.00 19.42
C ASP A 47 2.26 -20.63 18.76
N VAL A 48 1.34 -20.49 17.80
CA VAL A 48 1.11 -19.23 17.07
C VAL A 48 -0.38 -18.89 17.03
N ASN A 49 -0.73 -17.64 17.35
CA ASN A 49 -2.12 -17.16 17.20
C ASN A 49 -2.47 -16.92 15.71
N VAL A 50 -3.66 -17.31 15.30
CA VAL A 50 -4.21 -17.09 13.95
C VAL A 50 -4.21 -15.59 13.60
N GLU A 51 -4.54 -14.73 14.56
CA GLU A 51 -4.52 -13.28 14.37
C GLU A 51 -3.13 -12.77 13.98
N THR A 52 -2.08 -13.30 14.61
CA THR A 52 -0.68 -13.00 14.28
C THR A 52 -0.36 -13.39 12.85
N ILE A 53 -0.77 -14.58 12.40
CA ILE A 53 -0.54 -15.03 11.01
C ILE A 53 -1.20 -14.09 10.01
N LEU A 54 -2.46 -13.72 10.25
CA LEU A 54 -3.21 -12.83 9.37
C LEU A 54 -2.61 -11.42 9.36
N TYR A 55 -2.22 -10.92 10.54
CA TYR A 55 -1.55 -9.65 10.71
C TYR A 55 -0.24 -9.62 9.93
N ASP A 56 0.64 -10.60 10.15
CA ASP A 56 1.93 -10.71 9.48
C ASP A 56 1.75 -10.79 7.97
N TYR A 57 0.89 -11.68 7.49
CA TYR A 57 0.65 -11.81 6.06
C TYR A 57 0.18 -10.49 5.42
N LYS A 58 -0.77 -9.78 6.07
CA LYS A 58 -1.27 -8.48 5.60
C LYS A 58 -0.14 -7.46 5.43
N TRP A 59 0.70 -7.31 6.44
CA TRP A 59 1.78 -6.31 6.40
C TRP A 59 2.92 -6.71 5.46
N ILE A 60 3.24 -8.00 5.39
CA ILE A 60 4.23 -8.55 4.45
C ILE A 60 3.80 -8.27 3.00
N VAL A 61 2.54 -8.55 2.65
CA VAL A 61 2.06 -8.42 1.26
C VAL A 61 1.89 -6.95 0.85
N CYS A 62 1.43 -6.09 1.76
CA CYS A 62 1.23 -4.65 1.52
C CYS A 62 2.53 -3.84 1.59
N CYS A 63 3.67 -4.50 1.75
CA CYS A 63 4.98 -3.89 1.80
C CYS A 63 5.15 -2.77 2.86
N THR A 64 4.51 -2.89 4.02
CA THR A 64 4.53 -1.81 5.02
C THR A 64 5.81 -1.78 5.85
N PHE A 65 5.96 -0.68 6.62
CA PHE A 65 7.07 -0.47 7.54
C PHE A 65 7.02 -1.39 8.76
N THR A 66 5.82 -1.81 9.14
CA THR A 66 5.55 -2.77 10.21
C THR A 66 5.89 -4.19 9.73
N GLY A 67 6.79 -4.85 10.43
CA GLY A 67 7.25 -6.20 10.12
C GLY A 67 8.58 -6.20 9.38
N GLU A 68 9.60 -6.75 10.04
CA GLU A 68 10.95 -7.00 9.52
C GLU A 68 10.95 -8.12 8.47
N ALA A 69 10.00 -8.08 7.52
CA ALA A 69 9.86 -9.07 6.49
C ALA A 69 11.02 -8.96 5.49
N THR A 70 11.80 -10.04 5.42
CA THR A 70 12.85 -10.20 4.42
C THR A 70 12.26 -10.14 3.01
N ARG A 71 13.12 -9.80 2.03
CA ARG A 71 12.74 -9.84 0.61
C ARG A 71 12.17 -11.20 0.18
N LYS A 72 12.65 -12.30 0.77
CA LYS A 72 12.18 -13.65 0.49
C LYS A 72 10.74 -13.86 0.97
N GLN A 73 10.42 -13.45 2.20
CA GLN A 73 9.07 -13.53 2.75
C GLN A 73 8.07 -12.71 1.93
N ARG A 74 8.42 -11.47 1.55
CA ARG A 74 7.58 -10.61 0.70
C ARG A 74 7.28 -11.25 -0.65
N ARG A 75 8.30 -11.79 -1.30
CA ARG A 75 8.13 -12.52 -2.57
C ARG A 75 7.23 -13.75 -2.44
N ALA A 76 7.34 -14.50 -1.34
CA ALA A 76 6.48 -15.66 -1.09
C ALA A 76 5.01 -15.26 -0.92
N ALA A 77 4.73 -14.21 -0.13
CA ALA A 77 3.38 -13.69 0.05
C ALA A 77 2.76 -13.18 -1.27
N GLN A 78 3.53 -12.41 -2.05
CA GLN A 78 3.09 -11.92 -3.35
C GLN A 78 2.88 -13.05 -4.37
N ALA A 79 3.71 -14.09 -4.33
CA ALA A 79 3.54 -15.27 -5.19
C ALA A 79 2.23 -16.00 -4.89
N PHE A 80 1.89 -16.17 -3.60
CA PHE A 80 0.59 -16.72 -3.19
C PHE A 80 -0.57 -15.86 -3.70
N PHE A 81 -0.51 -14.53 -3.52
CA PHE A 81 -1.54 -13.60 -4.00
C PHE A 81 -1.79 -13.74 -5.51
N ILE A 82 -0.72 -13.84 -6.31
CA ILE A 82 -0.80 -14.01 -7.76
C ILE A 82 -1.31 -15.41 -8.13
N ALA A 83 -0.86 -16.46 -7.45
CA ALA A 83 -1.26 -17.85 -7.71
C ALA A 83 -2.76 -18.06 -7.48
N ARG A 84 -3.34 -17.38 -6.49
CA ARG A 84 -4.79 -17.39 -6.22
C ARG A 84 -5.63 -16.63 -7.26
N GLY A 85 -5.01 -15.93 -8.19
CA GLY A 85 -5.73 -15.22 -9.26
C GLY A 85 -6.40 -13.92 -8.82
N TYR A 86 -6.05 -13.39 -7.63
CA TYR A 86 -6.65 -12.17 -7.12
C TYR A 86 -6.38 -10.98 -8.06
N GLY A 87 -7.43 -10.21 -8.37
CA GLY A 87 -7.37 -9.06 -9.27
C GLY A 87 -7.21 -9.39 -10.76
N GLN A 88 -7.02 -10.66 -11.16
CA GLN A 88 -6.69 -11.01 -12.55
C GLN A 88 -7.83 -10.80 -13.55
N LYS A 89 -9.06 -10.55 -13.08
CA LYS A 89 -10.17 -10.11 -13.93
C LYS A 89 -9.91 -8.72 -14.54
N SER A 90 -9.22 -7.85 -13.81
CA SER A 90 -8.98 -6.45 -14.21
C SER A 90 -7.52 -6.17 -14.57
N TYR A 91 -6.58 -6.97 -14.06
CA TYR A 91 -5.15 -6.71 -14.18
C TYR A 91 -4.37 -7.93 -14.65
N SER A 92 -3.43 -7.71 -15.55
CA SER A 92 -2.44 -8.74 -15.89
C SER A 92 -1.53 -9.04 -14.69
N LYS A 93 -0.95 -10.25 -14.67
CA LYS A 93 0.07 -10.62 -13.67
C LYS A 93 1.24 -9.62 -13.63
N LYS A 94 1.59 -9.01 -14.76
CA LYS A 94 2.65 -8.00 -14.86
C LYS A 94 2.26 -6.71 -14.12
N GLN A 95 1.03 -6.24 -14.30
CA GLN A 95 0.51 -5.07 -13.59
C GLN A 95 0.43 -5.30 -12.07
N ILE A 96 -0.03 -6.48 -11.63
CA ILE A 96 -0.07 -6.82 -10.20
C ILE A 96 1.34 -6.83 -9.60
N LYS A 97 2.33 -7.41 -10.30
CA LYS A 97 3.74 -7.36 -9.88
C LYS A 97 4.27 -5.92 -9.84
N GLN A 98 3.85 -5.08 -10.78
CA GLN A 98 4.21 -3.66 -10.79
C GLN A 98 3.67 -2.94 -9.55
N MET A 99 2.39 -3.13 -9.20
CA MET A 99 1.80 -2.55 -7.98
C MET A 99 2.63 -2.88 -6.74
N PHE A 100 2.96 -4.17 -6.55
CA PHE A 100 3.79 -4.59 -5.42
C PHE A 100 5.21 -4.02 -5.45
N GLY A 101 5.82 -3.90 -6.64
CA GLY A 101 7.14 -3.30 -6.80
C GLY A 101 7.16 -1.80 -6.48
N GLU A 102 6.09 -1.08 -6.81
CA GLU A 102 5.92 0.32 -6.46
C GLU A 102 5.83 0.50 -4.93
N LEU A 103 5.05 -0.33 -4.23
CA LEU A 103 5.00 -0.32 -2.75
C LEU A 103 6.34 -0.69 -2.09
N GLU A 104 7.09 -1.65 -2.67
CA GLU A 104 8.44 -1.98 -2.17
C GLU A 104 9.40 -0.77 -2.30
N ASN A 105 9.26 0.03 -3.36
CA ASN A 105 10.07 1.22 -3.55
C ASN A 105 9.67 2.35 -2.60
N GLU A 106 8.38 2.54 -2.34
CA GLU A 106 7.90 3.47 -1.32
C GLU A 106 8.51 3.15 0.05
N LEU A 107 8.50 1.88 0.46
CA LEU A 107 9.15 1.46 1.70
C LEU A 107 10.66 1.76 1.72
N LYS A 108 11.37 1.58 0.59
CA LYS A 108 12.80 1.90 0.51
C LYS A 108 13.04 3.40 0.70
N ILE A 109 12.22 4.24 0.09
CA ILE A 109 12.29 5.69 0.25
C ILE A 109 12.03 6.07 1.71
N PHE A 110 10.97 5.52 2.32
CA PHE A 110 10.66 5.74 3.74
C PHE A 110 11.84 5.40 4.66
N LYS A 111 12.58 4.31 4.39
CA LYS A 111 13.77 3.94 5.18
C LYS A 111 14.95 4.91 5.07
N THR A 112 14.89 5.90 4.21
CA THR A 112 15.93 6.94 4.06
C THR A 112 15.58 8.26 4.74
N THR A 113 14.45 8.33 5.45
CA THR A 113 14.00 9.56 6.11
C THR A 113 14.54 9.74 7.53
N ASP A 114 15.39 8.84 8.01
CA ASP A 114 15.92 8.81 9.39
C ASP A 114 16.75 10.05 9.76
N LYS A 115 17.31 10.74 8.76
CA LYS A 115 18.17 11.93 8.93
C LYS A 115 17.50 13.24 8.50
N MET A 116 16.23 13.22 8.13
CA MET A 116 15.49 14.41 7.75
C MET A 116 15.13 15.23 8.98
N SER A 117 15.21 16.56 8.87
CA SER A 117 14.65 17.50 9.84
C SER A 117 13.11 17.44 9.87
N ASP A 118 12.49 17.99 10.91
CA ASP A 118 11.02 18.00 11.04
C ASP A 118 10.31 18.69 9.86
N GLU A 119 10.90 19.76 9.31
CA GLU A 119 10.37 20.45 8.13
C GLU A 119 10.46 19.57 6.88
N GLU A 120 11.60 18.91 6.67
CA GLU A 120 11.82 17.97 5.57
C GLU A 120 10.89 16.75 5.68
N LEU A 121 10.68 16.22 6.88
CA LEU A 121 9.71 15.15 7.16
C LEU A 121 8.28 15.62 6.85
N GLY A 122 7.91 16.84 7.25
CA GLY A 122 6.61 17.42 6.95
C GLY A 122 6.34 17.52 5.44
N LEU A 123 7.33 17.97 4.66
CA LEU A 123 7.26 18.01 3.20
C LEU A 123 7.23 16.61 2.58
N PHE A 124 8.07 15.70 3.09
CA PHE A 124 8.13 14.31 2.66
C PHE A 124 6.76 13.64 2.80
N TRP A 125 6.10 13.76 3.96
CA TRP A 125 4.82 13.14 4.21
C TRP A 125 3.71 13.69 3.33
N LYS A 126 3.68 15.00 3.09
CA LYS A 126 2.74 15.61 2.14
C LYS A 126 2.93 15.07 0.72
N ASN A 127 4.18 14.99 0.27
CA ASN A 127 4.50 14.43 -1.04
C ASN A 127 4.14 12.93 -1.15
N ASN A 128 4.46 12.14 -0.12
CA ASN A 128 4.13 10.73 -0.07
C ASN A 128 2.61 10.52 -0.08
N HIS A 129 1.87 11.34 0.65
CA HIS A 129 0.42 11.32 0.66
C HIS A 129 -0.17 11.60 -0.74
N MET A 130 0.26 12.70 -1.40
CA MET A 130 -0.16 13.02 -2.76
C MET A 130 0.16 11.90 -3.75
N TYR A 131 1.34 11.28 -3.64
CA TYR A 131 1.71 10.14 -4.47
C TYR A 131 0.81 8.93 -4.21
N GLY A 132 0.55 8.59 -2.95
CA GLY A 132 -0.32 7.48 -2.55
C GLY A 132 -1.73 7.62 -3.13
N GLU A 133 -2.29 8.83 -3.11
CA GLU A 133 -3.58 9.10 -3.76
C GLU A 133 -3.53 8.85 -5.27
N TYR A 134 -2.53 9.42 -5.95
CA TYR A 134 -2.36 9.27 -7.38
C TYR A 134 -2.20 7.79 -7.75
N TRP A 135 -1.37 7.07 -6.99
CA TRP A 135 -1.11 5.65 -7.16
C TRP A 135 -2.41 4.86 -7.06
N PHE A 136 -3.22 5.13 -6.03
CA PHE A 136 -4.50 4.47 -5.82
C PHE A 136 -5.48 4.80 -6.95
N LYS A 137 -5.72 6.08 -7.24
CA LYS A 137 -6.63 6.54 -8.31
C LYS A 137 -6.26 5.92 -9.66
N ARG A 138 -4.98 5.91 -10.00
CA ARG A 138 -4.46 5.33 -11.25
C ARG A 138 -4.80 3.85 -11.38
N TRP A 139 -4.54 3.06 -10.34
CA TRP A 139 -4.81 1.63 -10.38
C TRP A 139 -6.31 1.31 -10.25
N PHE A 140 -7.04 2.07 -9.43
CA PHE A 140 -8.49 1.93 -9.25
C PHE A 140 -9.25 2.21 -10.55
N ASN A 141 -8.88 3.23 -11.33
CA ASN A 141 -9.54 3.58 -12.58
C ASN A 141 -9.36 2.53 -13.70
N VAL A 142 -8.32 1.70 -13.61
CA VAL A 142 -8.11 0.57 -14.54
C VAL A 142 -8.97 -0.64 -14.14
N ASN A 143 -9.51 -0.64 -12.92
CA ASN A 143 -10.34 -1.74 -12.45
C ASN A 143 -11.59 -1.87 -13.33
N THR A 144 -11.93 -3.06 -13.79
CA THR A 144 -13.16 -3.30 -14.56
C THR A 144 -14.41 -3.31 -13.68
N ARG A 145 -14.30 -2.88 -12.41
CA ARG A 145 -15.44 -2.74 -11.50
C ARG A 145 -16.31 -1.59 -12.00
N LYS A 146 -17.62 -1.86 -12.09
CA LYS A 146 -18.63 -0.85 -12.44
C LYS A 146 -19.18 -0.12 -11.21
N ASP A 147 -18.82 -0.58 -10.02
CA ASP A 147 -19.20 0.07 -8.76
C ASP A 147 -18.43 1.39 -8.61
N ASP A 148 -19.06 2.37 -7.98
CA ASP A 148 -18.37 3.59 -7.59
C ASP A 148 -17.32 3.32 -6.50
N ILE A 149 -16.57 4.36 -6.18
CA ILE A 149 -15.51 4.30 -5.17
C ILE A 149 -16.05 4.07 -3.74
N GLY A 150 -17.36 4.20 -3.51
CA GLY A 150 -18.03 3.81 -2.28
C GLY A 150 -17.96 2.30 -2.00
N VAL A 151 -17.58 1.48 -2.99
CA VAL A 151 -17.23 0.07 -2.78
C VAL A 151 -16.09 -0.13 -1.79
N LEU A 152 -15.23 0.87 -1.58
CA LEU A 152 -14.18 0.81 -0.56
C LEU A 152 -14.76 0.67 0.85
N GLN A 153 -15.99 1.16 1.06
CA GLN A 153 -16.70 0.97 2.31
C GLN A 153 -17.31 -0.45 2.45
N LYS A 154 -17.14 -1.34 1.46
CA LYS A 154 -17.59 -2.75 1.53
C LYS A 154 -16.46 -3.75 1.75
N TYR A 155 -15.21 -3.33 1.57
CA TYR A 155 -13.99 -4.13 1.73
C TYR A 155 -13.08 -3.50 2.79
#